data_AF-A0A2E3FA81-F1
#
_entry.id   AF-A0A2E3FA81-F1
#
_cell.length_a   1.000
_cell.length_b   1.000
_cell.length_c   1.000
_cell.angle_alpha   90.00
_cell.angle_beta   90.00
_cell.angle_gamma   90.00
#
_symmetry.space_group_name_H-M   'P 1'
#
loop_
_entity.id
_entity.type
_entity.pdbx_description
1 polymer ?
#
loop_
_entity_poly.entity_id
_entity_poly.type
_entity_poly.pdbx_seq_one_letter_code
_entity_poly.pdbx_strand_id
1 'polypeptide(L)' 'MSLSSHVEELKKKHLSLSQRVEEVQRAPGSSDVEIADLKKQKLRIKEEIARLSA' A
#
# COMPACT_ATOMS: atom_id res chain seq x y z
N MET A 1 -19.74 -6.17 11.32
CA MET A 1 -18.35 -6.25 10.84
C MET A 1 -17.50 -5.40 11.77
N SER A 2 -16.45 -5.97 12.36
CA SER A 2 -15.66 -5.28 13.39
C SER A 2 -14.58 -4.41 12.75
N LEU A 3 -14.16 -3.36 13.46
CA LEU A 3 -13.01 -2.51 13.12
C LEU A 3 -11.75 -3.34 12.79
N SER A 4 -11.60 -4.49 13.45
CA SER A 4 -10.53 -5.46 13.23
C SER A 4 -10.53 -6.05 11.80
N SER A 5 -11.69 -6.40 11.24
CA SER A 5 -11.77 -6.89 9.85
C SER A 5 -11.31 -5.84 8.84
N HIS A 6 -11.63 -4.57 9.07
CA HIS A 6 -11.24 -3.48 8.19
C HIS A 6 -9.73 -3.22 8.24
N VAL A 7 -9.13 -3.23 9.43
CA VAL A 7 -7.67 -3.11 9.62
C VAL A 7 -6.93 -4.26 8.93
N GLU A 8 -7.42 -5.50 9.04
CA GLU A 8 -6.81 -6.65 8.36
C GLU A 8 -6.89 -6.55 6.84
N GLU A 9 -7.99 -6.04 6.30
CA GLU A 9 -8.11 -5.80 4.85
C GLU A 9 -7.14 -4.70 4.38
N LEU A 10 -7.00 -3.61 5.15
CA LEU A 10 -6.03 -2.56 4.87
C LEU A 10 -4.58 -3.07 4.91
N LYS A 11 -4.24 -3.93 5.88
CA LYS A 11 -2.91 -4.58 5.93
C LYS A 11 -2.64 -5.43 4.69
N LYS A 12 -3.64 -6.21 4.23
CA LYS A 12 -3.53 -6.98 2.98
C LYS A 12 -3.31 -6.08 1.76
N LYS A 13 -4.06 -4.97 1.65
CA LYS A 13 -3.88 -3.97 0.58
C LYS A 13 -2.48 -3.33 0.63
N HIS A 14 -1.99 -2.98 1.81
CA HIS A 14 -0.65 -2.44 1.99
C HIS A 14 0.45 -3.44 1.56
N LEU A 15 0.29 -4.72 1.86
CA LEU A 15 1.21 -5.78 1.41
C LEU A 15 1.22 -5.89 -0.12
N SER A 16 0.04 -5.93 -0.74
CA SER A 16 -0.10 -6.00 -2.21
C SER A 16 0.51 -4.77 -2.90
N LEU A 17 0.26 -3.57 -2.39
CA LEU A 17 0.91 -2.34 -2.90
C LEU A 17 2.43 -2.40 -2.78
N SER A 18 2.96 -2.99 -1.70
CA SER A 18 4.40 -3.15 -1.53
C SER A 18 5.00 -4.07 -2.59
N GLN A 19 4.37 -5.22 -2.83
CA GLN A 19 4.78 -6.15 -3.87
C GLN A 19 4.72 -5.48 -5.25
N ARG A 20 3.67 -4.71 -5.53
CA ARG A 20 3.52 -4.00 -6.79
C ARG A 20 4.60 -2.94 -7.02
N VAL A 21 4.97 -2.19 -5.98
CA VAL A 21 6.10 -1.24 -6.05
C VAL A 21 7.39 -1.97 -6.41
N GLU A 22 7.67 -3.12 -5.78
CA GLU A 22 8.87 -3.91 -6.04
C GLU A 22 8.88 -4.56 -7.43
N GLU A 23 7.72 -5.00 -7.93
CA GLU A 23 7.56 -5.50 -9.30
C GLU A 23 7.86 -4.40 -10.32
N VAL A 24 7.22 -3.23 -10.16
CA VAL A 24 7.40 -2.10 -11.07
C VAL A 24 8.84 -1.60 -11.00
N GLN A 25 9.43 -1.44 -9.81
CA GLN A 25 10.83 -1.01 -9.70
C GLN A 25 11.83 -1.98 -10.35
N ARG A 26 11.51 -3.29 -10.39
CA ARG A 26 12.36 -4.29 -11.06
C ARG A 26 12.12 -4.39 -12.56
N ALA A 27 11.01 -3.86 -13.06
CA ALA A 27 10.69 -3.89 -14.48
C ALA A 27 11.60 -2.92 -15.28
N PRO A 28 12.20 -3.38 -16.39
CA PRO A 28 12.92 -2.48 -17.29
C PRO A 28 11.92 -1.49 -17.93
N GLY A 29 12.26 -0.20 -17.94
CA GLY A 29 11.36 0.86 -18.44
C GLY A 29 10.29 1.30 -17.43
N SER A 30 10.50 1.04 -16.14
CA SER A 30 9.59 1.50 -15.09
C SER A 30 9.48 3.01 -15.03
N SER A 31 8.25 3.49 -14.91
CA SER A 31 7.97 4.92 -14.82
C SER A 31 8.11 5.37 -13.37
N ASP A 32 8.99 6.34 -13.12
CA ASP A 32 9.14 6.97 -11.80
C ASP A 32 7.82 7.54 -11.27
N VAL A 33 6.94 7.98 -12.18
CA VAL A 33 5.59 8.48 -11.85
C VAL A 33 4.73 7.36 -11.27
N GLU A 34 4.73 6.18 -11.90
CA GLU A 34 3.96 5.02 -11.40
C GLU A 34 4.48 4.55 -10.04
N ILE A 35 5.80 4.51 -9.87
CA ILE A 35 6.43 4.15 -8.60
C ILE A 35 6.06 5.16 -7.50
N ALA A 36 6.07 6.45 -7.81
CA ALA A 36 5.70 7.51 -6.88
C ALA A 36 4.22 7.40 -6.46
N ASP A 37 3.31 7.15 -7.40
CA ASP A 37 1.89 6.98 -7.13
C ASP A 37 1.61 5.76 -6.26
N LEU A 38 2.24 4.62 -6.56
CA LEU A 38 2.11 3.41 -5.74
C LEU A 38 2.65 3.61 -4.32
N LYS A 39 3.79 4.29 -4.16
CA LYS A 39 4.33 4.65 -2.84
C LYS A 39 3.41 5.60 -2.07
N LYS A 40 2.78 6.55 -2.76
CA LYS A 40 1.80 7.48 -2.15
C LYS A 40 0.55 6.76 -1.69
N GLN A 41 0.04 5.81 -2.48
CA GLN A 41 -1.08 4.95 -2.07
C GLN A 41 -0.70 4.10 -0.85
N LYS A 42 0.50 3.51 -0.85
CA LYS A 42 1.02 2.72 0.27
C LYS A 42 1.11 3.56 1.56
N LEU A 43 1.57 4.81 1.46
CA LEU A 43 1.64 5.73 2.60
C LEU A 43 0.25 6.05 3.17
N ARG A 44 -0.74 6.33 2.31
CA ARG A 44 -2.12 6.60 2.74
C ARG A 44 -2.72 5.43 3.51
N ILE A 45 -2.56 4.21 3.01
CA ILE A 45 -3.07 3.02 3.72
C ILE A 45 -2.36 2.83 5.05
N LYS A 46 -1.05 3.09 5.13
CA LYS A 46 -0.30 3.02 6.38
C LYS A 46 -0.85 4.02 7.42
N GLU A 47 -1.14 5.25 7.02
CA GLU A 47 -1.74 6.26 7.89
C GLU A 47 -3.16 5.89 8.32
N GLU A 48 -3.95 5.30 7.42
CA GLU A 48 -5.31 4.82 7.72
C GLU A 48 -5.28 3.66 8.72
N ILE A 49 -4.40 2.68 8.55
CA ILE A 49 -4.17 1.60 9.53
C ILE A 49 -3.78 2.19 10.88
N ALA A 50 -2.84 3.14 10.90
CA ALA A 50 -2.39 3.76 12.15
C ALA A 50 -3.53 4.49 12.87
N ARG A 51 -4.38 5.20 12.13
CA ARG A 51 -5.57 5.88 12.67
C ARG A 51 -6.60 4.92 13.24
N LEU A 52 -6.79 3.76 12.61
CA LEU A 52 -7.77 2.75 13.02
C LEU A 52 -7.25 1.78 14.10
N SER A 53 -5.94 1.75 14.32
CA SER A 53 -5.29 0.90 15.34
C SER A 53 -4.94 1.66 16.63
N ALA A 54 -5.20 2.97 16.68
CA ALA A 54 -5.04 3.83 17.85
C ALA A 54 -6.28 3.77 18.74
#